data_AF-A0AAN6G865-F1
#
_entry.id   AF-A0AAN6G865-F1
#
_cell.length_a   1.000
_cell.length_b   1.000
_cell.length_c   1.000
_cell.angle_alpha   90.00
_cell.angle_beta   90.00
_cell.angle_gamma   90.00
#
_symmetry.space_group_name_H-M   'P 1'
#
loop_
_entity.id
_entity.type
_entity.pdbx_description
1 polymer ?
#
loop_
_entity_poly.entity_id
_entity_poly.type
_entity_poly.pdbx_seq_one_letter_code
_entity_poly.pdbx_strand_id
1 'polypeptide(L)'
;MQMQWQWQWHHAHIRDWDETITAHDTLALIPPAPSAPPAHATATFADLGRAYMADLDAFEARWSAHSSSSSGSREGVRQRYGLPQDFPLLSEALEAELARLDALDEVERASVERTEGSGIFVGWDPREAERRGAQTGEGGGGGVEMRAGWGQVVRWLCARGQEEAEREVEMHIISVSWSSTFIRASLAHHPSSLLPPRSPFPTSINANEPELGPDGLGNGRLSKSCSSLRSGEGPTGSGSGSGSGSGIRTGRHKLEVMRHLAHSADSEADAQAEAEAGTITVYVGDSSTDLPCLLFPPSSSSSSSTHHANRRHIGILMGDKPAMLAKMDALGVRRLSVDDVLERWERTGRLGGGGRGREDGLWVVTARDWAGPLRIFEALVRVDDAVGAGSRAAYVA
;
A
#
# COMPACT_ATOMS: atom_id res chain seq x y z
N MET A 1 9.85 41.79 -11.68
CA MET A 1 9.06 40.58 -11.97
C MET A 1 9.44 39.57 -10.91
N GLN A 2 8.71 39.55 -9.80
CA GLN A 2 9.03 38.71 -8.64
C GLN A 2 8.32 37.37 -8.84
N MET A 3 9.08 36.28 -8.93
CA MET A 3 8.53 34.92 -8.99
C MET A 3 7.79 34.63 -7.68
N GLN A 4 6.50 34.34 -7.79
CA GLN A 4 5.64 33.92 -6.70
C GLN A 4 5.90 32.44 -6.47
N TRP A 5 6.56 32.09 -5.36
CA TRP A 5 6.69 30.69 -4.94
C TRP A 5 5.44 30.32 -4.16
N GLN A 6 4.52 29.59 -4.80
CA GLN A 6 3.42 28.90 -4.12
C GLN A 6 3.97 27.56 -3.63
N TRP A 7 3.86 27.31 -2.33
CA TRP A 7 4.23 26.02 -1.74
C TRP A 7 3.03 25.09 -1.92
N GLN A 8 3.15 24.09 -2.81
CA GLN A 8 2.13 23.07 -3.02
C GLN A 8 2.64 21.74 -2.46
N TRP A 9 1.96 21.19 -1.46
CA TRP A 9 2.30 19.90 -0.90
C TRP A 9 1.61 18.80 -1.70
N HIS A 10 2.32 17.72 -1.98
CA HIS A 10 1.73 16.52 -2.57
C HIS A 10 1.56 15.46 -1.47
N HIS A 11 0.32 15.05 -1.24
CA HIS A 11 -0.04 14.00 -0.30
C HIS A 11 -0.33 12.70 -1.05
N ALA A 12 0.54 11.70 -0.87
CA ALA A 12 0.33 10.37 -1.43
C ALA A 12 -0.26 9.44 -0.36
N HIS A 13 -1.53 9.06 -0.49
CA HIS A 13 -2.18 8.09 0.38
C HIS A 13 -2.16 6.71 -0.26
N ILE A 14 -1.48 5.77 0.37
CA ILE A 14 -1.27 4.43 -0.16
C ILE A 14 -1.91 3.44 0.81
N ARG A 15 -2.77 2.57 0.30
CA ARG A 15 -3.63 1.72 1.15
C ARG A 15 -3.53 0.26 0.72
N ASP A 16 -3.49 -0.64 1.70
CA ASP A 16 -3.90 -2.02 1.44
C ASP A 16 -5.42 -2.08 1.22
N TRP A 17 -5.88 -3.15 0.58
CA TRP A 17 -7.29 -3.38 0.32
C TRP A 17 -7.93 -4.18 1.46
N ASP A 18 -7.52 -5.43 1.65
CA ASP A 18 -8.23 -6.34 2.55
C ASP A 18 -7.97 -6.06 4.01
N GLU A 19 -9.04 -6.14 4.81
CA GLU A 19 -9.04 -5.80 6.23
C GLU A 19 -8.51 -4.40 6.56
N THR A 20 -8.11 -3.60 5.57
CA THR A 20 -7.77 -2.18 5.68
C THR A 20 -8.92 -1.32 5.19
N ILE A 21 -9.32 -1.46 3.92
CA ILE A 21 -10.50 -0.80 3.36
C ILE A 21 -11.75 -1.63 3.62
N THR A 22 -11.66 -2.95 3.45
CA THR A 22 -12.75 -3.88 3.78
C THR A 22 -12.76 -4.22 5.27
N ALA A 23 -13.91 -4.63 5.78
CA ALA A 23 -14.07 -5.07 7.17
C ALA A 23 -13.45 -6.46 7.41
N HIS A 24 -13.39 -7.28 6.37
CA HIS A 24 -13.00 -8.69 6.41
C HIS A 24 -12.22 -9.08 5.16
N ASP A 25 -11.46 -10.17 5.24
CA ASP A 25 -10.81 -10.81 4.10
C ASP A 25 -11.84 -11.20 3.01
N THR A 26 -11.61 -10.72 1.78
CA THR A 26 -12.47 -10.93 0.61
C THR A 26 -11.97 -12.04 -0.34
N LEU A 27 -10.98 -12.87 0.03
CA LEU A 27 -10.18 -13.63 -0.94
C LEU A 27 -10.96 -14.75 -1.58
N ALA A 28 -11.85 -15.32 -0.79
CA ALA A 28 -12.80 -16.31 -1.24
C ALA A 28 -13.84 -15.77 -2.24
N LEU A 29 -13.96 -14.44 -2.43
CA LEU A 29 -14.94 -13.84 -3.35
C LEU A 29 -14.46 -13.77 -4.80
N ILE A 30 -13.15 -13.94 -5.07
CA ILE A 30 -12.59 -13.81 -6.41
C ILE A 30 -12.68 -15.09 -7.25
N PRO A 31 -12.32 -16.29 -6.76
CA PRO A 31 -12.47 -17.52 -7.54
C PRO A 31 -13.95 -17.80 -7.79
N PRO A 32 -14.34 -18.42 -8.92
CA PRO A 32 -15.74 -18.77 -9.17
C PRO A 32 -16.39 -19.45 -7.97
N ALA A 33 -17.68 -19.18 -7.73
CA ALA A 33 -18.37 -19.65 -6.53
C ALA A 33 -18.22 -21.18 -6.35
N PRO A 34 -18.10 -21.69 -5.11
CA PRO A 34 -17.86 -23.12 -4.85
C PRO A 34 -18.93 -24.07 -5.38
N SER A 35 -20.13 -23.58 -5.69
CA SER A 35 -21.19 -24.36 -6.32
C SER A 35 -20.94 -24.65 -7.80
N ALA A 36 -19.97 -23.99 -8.42
CA ALA A 36 -19.60 -24.13 -9.82
C ALA A 36 -18.08 -23.94 -10.01
N PRO A 37 -17.22 -24.76 -9.34
CA PRO A 37 -15.82 -24.77 -9.71
C PRO A 37 -15.76 -25.16 -11.20
N PRO A 38 -14.81 -24.58 -11.95
CA PRO A 38 -14.61 -24.99 -13.33
C PRO A 38 -14.49 -26.52 -13.40
N ALA A 39 -15.11 -27.16 -14.40
CA ALA A 39 -15.15 -28.64 -14.48
C ALA A 39 -13.75 -29.31 -14.47
N HIS A 40 -12.71 -28.53 -14.77
CA HIS A 40 -11.31 -28.94 -14.79
C HIS A 40 -10.52 -28.55 -13.53
N ALA A 41 -11.12 -27.83 -12.58
CA ALA A 41 -10.42 -27.43 -11.36
C ALA A 41 -10.17 -28.65 -10.47
N THR A 42 -8.91 -28.86 -10.08
CA THR A 42 -8.50 -30.04 -9.29
C THR A 42 -8.52 -29.80 -7.78
N ALA A 43 -8.71 -28.55 -7.35
CA ALA A 43 -8.78 -28.15 -5.94
C ALA A 43 -9.76 -26.99 -5.76
N THR A 44 -10.42 -26.94 -4.61
CA THR A 44 -11.23 -25.78 -4.20
C THR A 44 -10.33 -24.69 -3.60
N PHE A 45 -10.85 -23.46 -3.53
CA PHE A 45 -10.12 -22.37 -2.86
C PHE A 45 -9.79 -22.68 -1.40
N ALA A 46 -10.70 -23.37 -0.69
CA ALA A 46 -10.45 -23.80 0.69
C ALA A 46 -9.32 -24.84 0.79
N ASP A 47 -9.17 -25.72 -0.21
CA ASP A 47 -8.07 -26.69 -0.25
C ASP A 47 -6.72 -25.98 -0.45
N LEU A 48 -6.69 -24.98 -1.35
CA LEU A 48 -5.51 -24.15 -1.58
C LEU A 48 -5.11 -23.37 -0.32
N GLY A 49 -6.08 -22.79 0.39
CA GLY A 49 -5.84 -22.10 1.67
C GLY A 49 -5.25 -23.03 2.74
N ARG A 50 -5.74 -24.27 2.85
CA ARG A 50 -5.15 -25.26 3.78
C ARG A 50 -3.73 -25.65 3.38
N ALA A 51 -3.47 -25.81 2.09
CA ALA A 51 -2.12 -26.10 1.60
C ALA A 51 -1.14 -24.95 1.88
N TYR A 52 -1.58 -23.70 1.69
CA TYR A 52 -0.79 -22.51 2.05
C TYR A 52 -0.41 -22.50 3.54
N MET A 53 -1.37 -22.74 4.42
CA MET A 53 -1.09 -22.78 5.87
C MET A 53 -0.11 -23.90 6.23
N ALA A 54 -0.18 -25.06 5.58
CA ALA A 54 0.79 -26.13 5.77
C ALA A 54 2.20 -25.75 5.27
N ASP A 55 2.30 -25.06 4.13
CA ASP A 55 3.56 -24.55 3.60
C ASP A 55 4.16 -23.50 4.56
N LEU A 56 3.32 -22.64 5.13
CA LEU A 56 3.71 -21.64 6.13
C LEU A 56 4.20 -22.28 7.43
N ASP A 57 3.48 -23.28 7.97
CA ASP A 57 3.90 -24.01 9.16
C ASP A 57 5.26 -24.72 8.95
N ALA A 58 5.43 -25.35 7.78
CA ALA A 58 6.69 -26.00 7.41
C ALA A 58 7.83 -24.98 7.25
N PHE A 59 7.54 -23.80 6.68
CA PHE A 59 8.49 -22.70 6.62
C PHE A 59 8.89 -22.22 8.01
N GLU A 60 7.94 -21.97 8.91
CA GLU A 60 8.22 -21.45 10.27
C GLU A 60 9.06 -22.45 11.08
N ALA A 61 8.78 -23.75 10.95
CA ALA A 61 9.59 -24.80 11.57
C ALA A 61 11.04 -24.79 11.05
N ARG A 62 11.23 -24.70 9.73
CA ARG A 62 12.57 -24.60 9.11
C ARG A 62 13.27 -23.30 9.52
N TRP A 63 12.58 -22.17 9.46
CA TRP A 63 13.12 -20.85 9.78
C TRP A 63 13.57 -20.77 11.24
N SER A 64 12.77 -21.29 12.17
CA SER A 64 13.11 -21.36 13.60
C SER A 64 14.35 -22.23 13.86
N ALA A 65 14.54 -23.32 13.10
CA ALA A 65 15.73 -24.17 13.22
C ALA A 65 17.01 -23.54 12.64
N HIS A 66 16.91 -22.71 11.60
CA HIS A 66 18.07 -22.12 10.90
C HIS A 66 18.44 -20.71 11.41
N SER A 67 17.46 -19.96 11.92
CA SER A 67 17.67 -18.58 12.41
C SER A 67 18.66 -18.51 13.57
N SER A 68 18.92 -19.63 14.26
CA SER A 68 19.98 -19.73 15.27
C SER A 68 21.41 -19.68 14.69
N SER A 69 21.59 -19.77 13.36
CA SER A 69 22.92 -19.92 12.74
C SER A 69 23.14 -19.08 11.47
N SER A 70 22.09 -18.49 10.91
CA SER A 70 22.13 -17.82 9.59
C SER A 70 21.15 -16.64 9.53
N SER A 71 21.24 -15.68 10.45
CA SER A 71 20.68 -14.36 10.15
C SER A 71 21.40 -13.83 8.91
N GLY A 72 20.68 -13.66 7.80
CA GLY A 72 21.27 -13.07 6.59
C GLY A 72 21.97 -11.78 6.98
N SER A 73 23.13 -11.48 6.40
CA SER A 73 23.93 -10.32 6.80
C SER A 73 23.03 -9.06 6.83
N ARG A 74 23.10 -8.29 7.91
CA ARG A 74 22.40 -7.00 8.08
C ARG A 74 22.44 -6.11 6.85
N GLU A 75 23.58 -6.10 6.18
CA GLU A 75 23.78 -5.37 4.93
C GLU A 75 22.88 -5.87 3.80
N GLY A 76 22.68 -7.19 3.69
CA GLY A 76 21.76 -7.78 2.73
C GLY A 76 20.30 -7.40 2.99
N VAL A 77 19.85 -7.37 4.24
CA VAL A 77 18.48 -6.89 4.57
C VAL A 77 18.34 -5.42 4.21
N ARG A 78 19.32 -4.58 4.56
CA ARG A 78 19.32 -3.16 4.21
C ARG A 78 19.27 -2.95 2.71
N GLN A 79 20.10 -3.64 1.95
CA GLN A 79 20.14 -3.54 0.50
C GLN A 79 18.80 -3.96 -0.12
N ARG A 80 18.24 -5.11 0.29
CA ARG A 80 16.96 -5.63 -0.22
C ARG A 80 15.80 -4.67 0.07
N TYR A 81 15.78 -4.06 1.24
CA TYR A 81 14.76 -3.11 1.65
C TYR A 81 15.13 -1.66 1.36
N GLY A 82 16.25 -1.36 0.69
CA GLY A 82 16.68 0.02 0.39
C GLY A 82 16.78 0.92 1.63
N LEU A 83 17.29 0.39 2.74
CA LEU A 83 17.40 1.10 4.02
C LEU A 83 18.73 1.87 4.09
N PRO A 84 18.75 3.10 4.64
CA PRO A 84 19.99 3.81 4.94
C PRO A 84 20.93 3.02 5.86
N GLN A 85 22.24 3.22 5.74
CA GLN A 85 23.24 2.55 6.59
C GLN A 85 23.09 2.88 8.07
N ASP A 86 22.57 4.05 8.38
CA ASP A 86 22.34 4.56 9.73
C ASP A 86 20.86 4.49 10.14
N PHE A 87 20.03 3.70 9.45
CA PHE A 87 18.60 3.61 9.75
C PHE A 87 18.36 3.26 11.23
N PRO A 88 17.89 4.23 12.05
CA PRO A 88 18.00 4.14 13.51
C PRO A 88 17.07 3.10 14.13
N LEU A 89 16.06 2.67 13.38
CA LEU A 89 15.03 1.75 13.84
C LEU A 89 15.30 0.29 13.47
N LEU A 90 16.39 -0.02 12.76
CA LEU A 90 16.73 -1.40 12.43
C LEU A 90 17.31 -2.11 13.67
N SER A 91 16.46 -2.48 14.62
CA SER A 91 16.82 -3.41 15.69
C SER A 91 17.18 -4.78 15.11
N GLU A 92 17.88 -5.62 15.88
CA GLU A 92 18.14 -7.01 15.49
C GLU A 92 16.84 -7.79 15.28
N ALA A 93 15.84 -7.56 16.13
CA ALA A 93 14.52 -8.15 16.00
C ALA A 93 13.81 -7.72 14.71
N LEU A 94 13.84 -6.43 14.37
CA LEU A 94 13.27 -5.94 13.11
C LEU A 94 14.00 -6.51 11.90
N GLU A 95 15.33 -6.54 11.94
CA GLU A 95 16.14 -7.13 10.87
C GLU A 95 15.78 -8.61 10.63
N ALA A 96 15.67 -9.39 11.70
CA ALA A 96 15.28 -10.79 11.63
C ALA A 96 13.85 -10.96 11.06
N GLU A 97 12.90 -10.12 11.45
CA GLU A 97 11.54 -10.14 10.91
C GLU A 97 11.50 -9.77 9.42
N LEU A 98 12.25 -8.76 8.99
CA LEU A 98 12.35 -8.41 7.57
C LEU A 98 12.99 -9.54 6.75
N ALA A 99 14.04 -10.17 7.28
CA ALA A 99 14.65 -11.33 6.63
C ALA A 99 13.65 -12.49 6.51
N ARG A 100 12.84 -12.74 7.55
CA ARG A 100 11.78 -13.75 7.53
C ARG A 100 10.71 -13.42 6.49
N LEU A 101 10.24 -12.18 6.46
CA LEU A 101 9.22 -11.72 5.51
C LEU A 101 9.69 -11.78 4.05
N ASP A 102 10.97 -11.53 3.78
CA ASP A 102 11.57 -11.69 2.46
C ASP A 102 11.65 -13.18 2.08
N ALA A 103 12.02 -14.05 3.02
CA ALA A 103 12.10 -15.49 2.79
C ALA A 103 10.74 -16.17 2.57
N LEU A 104 9.63 -15.55 3.01
CA LEU A 104 8.27 -16.03 2.70
C LEU A 104 7.94 -16.02 1.19
N ASP A 105 8.75 -15.37 0.34
CA ASP A 105 8.53 -15.43 -1.12
C ASP A 105 8.55 -16.87 -1.67
N GLU A 106 9.28 -17.80 -1.01
CA GLU A 106 9.23 -19.22 -1.35
C GLU A 106 7.83 -19.81 -1.15
N VAL A 107 7.21 -19.54 0.01
CA VAL A 107 5.86 -20.01 0.36
C VAL A 107 4.83 -19.39 -0.59
N GLU A 108 4.95 -18.08 -0.84
CA GLU A 108 4.07 -17.36 -1.75
C GLU A 108 4.14 -17.91 -3.18
N ARG A 109 5.35 -18.21 -3.68
CA ARG A 109 5.53 -18.79 -5.01
C ARG A 109 4.95 -20.20 -5.10
N ALA A 110 5.18 -21.05 -4.10
CA ALA A 110 4.58 -22.39 -4.06
C ALA A 110 3.05 -22.32 -4.05
N SER A 111 2.47 -21.37 -3.32
CA SER A 111 1.03 -21.10 -3.31
C SER A 111 0.50 -20.69 -4.69
N VAL A 112 1.22 -19.80 -5.38
CA VAL A 112 0.87 -19.35 -6.74
C VAL A 112 0.94 -20.51 -7.72
N GLU A 113 2.03 -21.27 -7.75
CA GLU A 113 2.20 -22.43 -8.63
C GLU A 113 1.08 -23.46 -8.42
N ARG A 114 0.69 -23.70 -7.16
CA ARG A 114 -0.41 -24.59 -6.81
C ARG A 114 -1.76 -24.05 -7.26
N THR A 115 -1.97 -22.74 -7.11
CA THR A 115 -3.20 -22.07 -7.51
C THR A 115 -3.37 -22.14 -9.04
N GLU A 116 -2.32 -21.83 -9.80
CA GLU A 116 -2.31 -21.94 -11.26
C GLU A 116 -2.49 -23.40 -11.71
N GLY A 117 -1.71 -24.32 -11.12
CA GLY A 117 -1.78 -25.75 -11.43
C GLY A 117 -3.13 -26.39 -11.08
N SER A 118 -3.89 -25.80 -10.16
CA SER A 118 -5.23 -26.27 -9.84
C SER A 118 -6.26 -25.96 -10.94
N GLY A 119 -5.98 -24.98 -11.81
CA GLY A 119 -6.89 -24.52 -12.84
C GLY A 119 -8.09 -23.73 -12.32
N ILE A 120 -8.09 -23.28 -11.06
CA ILE A 120 -9.22 -22.57 -10.44
C ILE A 120 -9.59 -21.25 -11.16
N PHE A 121 -8.62 -20.67 -11.89
CA PHE A 121 -8.81 -19.46 -12.68
C PHE A 121 -8.94 -19.71 -14.19
N VAL A 122 -8.95 -20.96 -14.65
CA VAL A 122 -9.24 -21.25 -16.06
C VAL A 122 -10.74 -21.03 -16.30
N GLY A 123 -11.07 -20.24 -17.32
CA GLY A 123 -12.44 -19.80 -17.60
C GLY A 123 -12.94 -18.69 -16.66
N TRP A 124 -12.08 -18.08 -15.85
CA TRP A 124 -12.46 -16.94 -15.01
C TRP A 124 -12.95 -15.77 -15.87
N ASP A 125 -14.17 -15.28 -15.63
CA ASP A 125 -14.76 -14.17 -16.39
C ASP A 125 -14.60 -12.85 -15.60
N PRO A 126 -13.89 -11.84 -16.15
CA PRO A 126 -13.76 -10.52 -15.53
C PRO A 126 -15.12 -9.89 -15.18
N ARG A 127 -16.15 -10.06 -16.00
CA ARG A 127 -17.48 -9.47 -15.77
C ARG A 127 -18.17 -10.09 -14.56
N GLU A 128 -17.94 -11.38 -14.34
CA GLU A 128 -18.46 -12.09 -13.18
C GLU A 128 -17.71 -11.69 -11.91
N ALA A 129 -16.40 -11.41 -12.01
CA ALA A 129 -15.65 -10.81 -10.91
C ALA A 129 -16.12 -9.39 -10.60
N GLU A 130 -16.39 -8.56 -11.61
CA GLU A 130 -17.00 -7.23 -11.42
C GLU A 130 -18.36 -7.34 -10.72
N ARG A 131 -19.22 -8.25 -11.18
CA ARG A 131 -20.54 -8.49 -10.60
C ARG A 131 -20.44 -8.88 -9.12
N ARG A 132 -19.48 -9.72 -8.74
CA ARG A 132 -19.25 -10.13 -7.35
C ARG A 132 -18.62 -9.04 -6.50
N GLY A 133 -17.67 -8.28 -7.03
CA GLY A 133 -17.13 -7.10 -6.35
C GLY A 133 -18.25 -6.09 -6.04
N ALA A 134 -19.20 -5.93 -6.95
CA ALA A 134 -20.37 -5.07 -6.76
C ALA A 134 -21.40 -5.59 -5.74
N GLN A 135 -21.31 -6.84 -5.29
CA GLN A 135 -22.21 -7.38 -4.27
C GLN A 135 -21.84 -6.84 -2.89
N THR A 136 -22.81 -6.22 -2.22
CA THR A 136 -22.64 -5.72 -0.85
C THR A 136 -22.91 -6.81 0.17
N GLY A 137 -22.04 -6.94 1.17
CA GLY A 137 -22.11 -7.98 2.19
C GLY A 137 -23.03 -7.69 3.37
N GLU A 138 -23.89 -6.67 3.32
CA GLU A 138 -24.71 -6.27 4.47
C GLU A 138 -25.50 -7.47 5.03
N GLY A 139 -25.22 -7.83 6.29
CA GLY A 139 -25.88 -8.94 6.98
C GLY A 139 -25.29 -10.32 6.76
N GLY A 140 -24.02 -10.44 6.33
CA GLY A 140 -23.31 -11.72 6.23
C GLY A 140 -23.55 -12.48 4.91
N GLY A 141 -24.08 -11.80 3.89
CA GLY A 141 -24.49 -12.38 2.60
C GLY A 141 -23.35 -12.73 1.64
N GLY A 142 -22.09 -12.81 2.09
CA GLY A 142 -20.95 -13.18 1.25
C GLY A 142 -20.55 -12.14 0.20
N GLY A 143 -20.84 -10.85 0.44
CA GLY A 143 -20.38 -9.73 -0.39
C GLY A 143 -19.28 -8.90 0.29
N VAL A 144 -18.83 -7.83 -0.38
CA VAL A 144 -17.84 -6.92 0.16
C VAL A 144 -18.50 -6.02 1.22
N GLU A 145 -17.89 -5.92 2.39
CA GLU A 145 -18.26 -4.98 3.45
C GLU A 145 -17.11 -4.00 3.67
N MET A 146 -17.41 -2.70 3.62
CA MET A 146 -16.42 -1.65 3.88
C MET A 146 -16.21 -1.45 5.38
N ARG A 147 -14.95 -1.24 5.79
CA ARG A 147 -14.60 -0.93 7.19
C ARG A 147 -15.28 0.36 7.64
N ALA A 148 -15.71 0.37 8.90
CA ALA A 148 -16.32 1.55 9.52
C ALA A 148 -15.47 2.81 9.31
N GLY A 149 -16.14 3.91 8.94
CA GLY A 149 -15.51 5.20 8.66
C GLY A 149 -15.02 5.40 7.21
N TRP A 150 -14.98 4.35 6.38
CA TRP A 150 -14.46 4.47 5.00
C TRP A 150 -15.21 5.50 4.15
N GLY A 151 -16.54 5.52 4.23
CA GLY A 151 -17.35 6.45 3.44
C GLY A 151 -17.10 7.93 3.77
N GLN A 152 -16.69 8.24 5.00
CA GLN A 152 -16.27 9.58 5.40
C GLN A 152 -14.97 9.96 4.69
N VAL A 153 -14.02 9.03 4.60
CA VAL A 153 -12.76 9.22 3.87
C VAL A 153 -13.00 9.43 2.38
N VAL A 154 -13.90 8.66 1.76
CA VAL A 154 -14.28 8.84 0.35
C VAL A 154 -14.89 10.21 0.10
N ARG A 155 -15.81 10.66 0.96
CA ARG A 155 -16.40 12.01 0.85
C ARG A 155 -15.34 13.10 0.99
N TRP A 156 -14.43 12.96 1.94
CA TRP A 156 -13.31 13.89 2.13
C TRP A 156 -12.42 13.95 0.89
N LEU A 157 -12.01 12.80 0.34
CA LEU A 157 -11.22 12.72 -0.89
C LEU A 157 -11.94 13.38 -2.06
N CYS A 158 -13.22 13.05 -2.28
CA CYS A 158 -14.00 13.61 -3.41
C CYS A 158 -14.17 15.13 -3.30
N ALA A 159 -14.39 15.66 -2.09
CA ALA A 159 -14.47 17.10 -1.87
C ALA A 159 -13.17 17.81 -2.27
N ARG A 160 -12.01 17.22 -1.95
CA ARG A 160 -10.70 17.76 -2.34
C ARG A 160 -10.41 17.60 -3.83
N GLY A 161 -10.78 16.48 -4.43
CA GLY A 161 -10.54 16.24 -5.87
C GLY A 161 -11.39 17.11 -6.82
N GLN A 162 -12.45 17.74 -6.33
CA GLN A 162 -13.30 18.66 -7.12
C GLN A 162 -12.72 20.08 -7.22
N GLU A 163 -11.75 20.43 -6.40
CA GLU A 163 -11.05 21.72 -6.46
C GLU A 163 -10.02 21.64 -7.61
N GLU A 164 -10.50 21.77 -8.86
CA GLU A 164 -9.78 21.49 -10.12
C GLU A 164 -8.41 22.16 -10.30
N ALA A 165 -8.07 23.17 -9.51
CA ALA A 165 -6.84 23.93 -9.67
C ALA A 165 -5.59 23.23 -9.11
N GLU A 166 -5.72 22.35 -8.11
CA GLU A 166 -4.57 21.78 -7.39
C GLU A 166 -4.92 20.36 -6.92
N ARG A 167 -4.49 19.33 -7.68
CA ARG A 167 -4.58 17.94 -7.18
C ARG A 167 -3.53 17.73 -6.10
N GLU A 168 -3.88 18.16 -4.90
CA GLU A 168 -3.01 18.09 -3.72
C GLU A 168 -2.90 16.65 -3.16
N VAL A 169 -3.87 15.79 -3.50
CA VAL A 169 -4.03 14.47 -2.89
C VAL A 169 -4.14 13.38 -3.95
N GLU A 170 -3.27 12.36 -3.85
CA GLU A 170 -3.36 11.12 -4.60
C GLU A 170 -3.74 9.95 -3.69
N MET A 171 -4.54 9.01 -4.22
CA MET A 171 -4.89 7.79 -3.50
C MET A 171 -4.56 6.57 -4.33
N HIS A 172 -3.67 5.72 -3.83
CA HIS A 172 -3.30 4.46 -4.45
C HIS A 172 -3.71 3.28 -3.58
N ILE A 173 -4.02 2.17 -4.24
CA ILE A 173 -4.23 0.89 -3.58
C ILE A 173 -3.10 -0.05 -4.01
N ILE A 174 -2.49 -0.76 -3.06
CA ILE A 174 -1.46 -1.78 -3.31
C ILE A 174 -1.89 -3.06 -2.61
N SER A 175 -2.01 -4.14 -3.38
CA SER A 175 -2.54 -5.42 -2.91
C SER A 175 -1.64 -6.59 -3.32
N VAL A 176 -1.50 -7.57 -2.43
CA VAL A 176 -0.79 -8.84 -2.69
C VAL A 176 -1.66 -9.95 -3.31
N SER A 177 -2.99 -9.92 -3.16
CA SER A 177 -3.82 -11.10 -3.48
C SER A 177 -5.01 -10.80 -4.39
N TRP A 178 -5.22 -9.54 -4.74
CA TRP A 178 -6.51 -9.08 -5.25
C TRP A 178 -6.44 -8.76 -6.74
N SER A 179 -7.54 -9.01 -7.45
CA SER A 179 -7.78 -8.50 -8.80
C SER A 179 -8.08 -7.01 -8.73
N SER A 180 -7.37 -6.20 -9.50
CA SER A 180 -7.64 -4.76 -9.63
C SER A 180 -9.04 -4.50 -10.19
N THR A 181 -9.53 -5.39 -11.05
CA THR A 181 -10.88 -5.42 -11.63
C THR A 181 -11.91 -5.62 -10.52
N PHE A 182 -11.72 -6.62 -9.66
CA PHE A 182 -12.58 -6.86 -8.50
C PHE A 182 -12.60 -5.67 -7.53
N ILE A 183 -11.43 -5.14 -7.15
CA ILE A 183 -11.32 -3.98 -6.26
C ILE A 183 -12.06 -2.77 -6.85
N ARG A 184 -11.82 -2.47 -8.14
CA ARG A 184 -12.45 -1.33 -8.83
C ARG A 184 -13.96 -1.47 -8.83
N ALA A 185 -14.49 -2.65 -9.15
CA ALA A 185 -15.92 -2.89 -9.14
C ALA A 185 -16.51 -2.75 -7.72
N SER A 186 -15.81 -3.24 -6.70
CA SER A 186 -16.22 -3.12 -5.30
C SER A 186 -16.32 -1.68 -4.84
N LEU A 187 -15.31 -0.88 -5.15
CA LEU A 187 -15.28 0.54 -4.81
C LEU A 187 -16.34 1.35 -5.56
N ALA A 188 -16.58 1.05 -6.84
CA ALA A 188 -17.51 1.80 -7.68
C ALA A 188 -18.99 1.56 -7.31
N HIS A 189 -19.32 0.36 -6.82
CA HIS A 189 -20.72 -0.04 -6.61
C HIS A 189 -21.14 -0.10 -5.14
N HIS A 190 -20.20 -0.14 -4.19
CA HIS A 190 -20.56 -0.23 -2.78
C HIS A 190 -21.16 1.11 -2.28
N PRO A 191 -22.35 1.11 -1.62
CA PRO A 191 -23.04 2.33 -1.16
C PRO A 191 -22.21 3.21 -0.23
N SER A 192 -21.42 2.60 0.66
CA SER A 192 -20.51 3.34 1.54
C SER A 192 -19.21 3.77 0.87
N SER A 193 -18.93 3.31 -0.35
CA SER A 193 -17.70 3.60 -1.07
C SER A 193 -17.94 4.44 -2.33
N LEU A 194 -19.15 4.98 -2.56
CA LEU A 194 -19.60 5.69 -3.77
C LEU A 194 -18.64 6.81 -4.21
N LEU A 195 -17.50 6.39 -4.75
CA LEU A 195 -16.66 7.14 -5.63
C LEU A 195 -17.56 7.38 -6.83
N PRO A 196 -17.85 8.65 -7.17
CA PRO A 196 -18.63 8.94 -8.35
C PRO A 196 -18.09 8.11 -9.54
N PRO A 197 -18.90 7.72 -10.54
CA PRO A 197 -18.40 6.98 -11.71
C PRO A 197 -17.24 7.67 -12.45
N ARG A 198 -17.04 8.96 -12.19
CA ARG A 198 -15.94 9.80 -12.69
C ARG A 198 -14.96 10.25 -11.60
N SER A 199 -14.96 9.59 -10.45
CA SER A 199 -14.05 9.88 -9.35
C SER A 199 -12.62 9.72 -9.86
N PRO A 200 -11.72 10.67 -9.58
CA PRO A 200 -10.30 10.49 -9.86
C PRO A 200 -9.66 9.45 -8.92
N PHE A 201 -10.38 8.96 -7.92
CA PHE A 201 -9.88 8.01 -6.94
C PHE A 201 -10.45 6.60 -7.14
N PRO A 202 -9.67 5.55 -6.80
CA PRO A 202 -8.23 5.61 -6.58
C PRO A 202 -7.50 6.04 -7.85
N THR A 203 -6.44 6.84 -7.68
CA THR A 203 -5.51 7.27 -8.74
C THR A 203 -4.93 6.05 -9.45
N SER A 204 -4.52 5.03 -8.68
CA SER A 204 -4.13 3.72 -9.22
C SER A 204 -4.47 2.57 -8.28
N ILE A 205 -4.67 1.38 -8.87
CA ILE A 205 -4.84 0.12 -8.15
C ILE A 205 -3.76 -0.82 -8.66
N ASN A 206 -2.84 -1.20 -7.79
CA ASN A 206 -1.72 -2.09 -8.09
C ASN A 206 -1.99 -3.41 -7.40
N ALA A 207 -2.38 -4.40 -8.18
CA ALA A 207 -2.84 -5.68 -7.68
C ALA A 207 -2.54 -6.78 -8.71
N ASN A 208 -2.81 -8.05 -8.37
CA ASN A 208 -2.52 -9.18 -9.24
C ASN A 208 -3.78 -9.63 -10.00
N GLU A 209 -3.68 -9.89 -11.29
CA GLU A 209 -4.82 -10.26 -12.15
C GLU A 209 -4.67 -11.67 -12.70
N PRO A 210 -5.76 -12.44 -12.83
CA PRO A 210 -5.77 -13.59 -13.73
C PRO A 210 -5.44 -13.15 -15.16
N GLU A 211 -4.48 -13.83 -15.79
CA GLU A 211 -4.13 -13.56 -17.19
C GLU A 211 -5.26 -14.04 -18.11
N LEU A 212 -5.65 -13.21 -19.07
CA LEU A 212 -6.71 -13.55 -20.02
C LEU A 212 -6.15 -14.25 -21.26
N GLY A 213 -6.89 -15.24 -21.76
CA GLY A 213 -6.68 -15.88 -23.05
C GLY A 213 -7.28 -15.07 -24.21
N PRO A 214 -7.14 -15.57 -25.45
CA PRO A 214 -7.69 -14.92 -26.64
C PRO A 214 -9.23 -14.78 -26.66
N ASP A 215 -9.92 -15.58 -25.85
CA ASP A 215 -11.37 -15.56 -25.65
C ASP A 215 -11.83 -14.51 -24.61
N GLY A 216 -10.90 -13.82 -23.97
CA GLY A 216 -11.17 -12.86 -22.90
C GLY A 216 -11.48 -13.49 -21.55
N LEU A 217 -11.27 -14.80 -21.39
CA LEU A 217 -11.43 -15.53 -20.13
C LEU A 217 -10.07 -15.86 -19.52
N GLY A 218 -10.04 -16.11 -18.22
CA GLY A 218 -8.82 -16.49 -17.50
C GLY A 218 -8.20 -17.76 -18.08
N ASN A 219 -6.89 -17.72 -18.35
CA ASN A 219 -6.14 -18.85 -18.88
C ASN A 219 -5.52 -19.75 -17.78
N GLY A 220 -5.83 -19.46 -16.52
CA GLY A 220 -5.30 -20.16 -15.34
C GLY A 220 -4.04 -19.56 -14.73
N ARG A 221 -3.34 -18.67 -15.44
CA ARG A 221 -2.14 -17.98 -14.92
C ARG A 221 -2.51 -16.71 -14.18
N LEU A 222 -1.61 -16.26 -13.31
CA LEU A 222 -1.71 -15.02 -12.56
C LEU A 222 -0.58 -14.07 -12.96
N SER A 223 -0.86 -12.77 -13.05
CA SER A 223 0.16 -11.74 -13.32
C SER A 223 1.28 -11.71 -12.25
N LYS A 224 0.98 -12.26 -11.07
CA LYS A 224 1.90 -12.51 -9.94
C LYS A 224 3.07 -13.43 -10.29
N SER A 225 2.90 -14.29 -11.29
CA SER A 225 3.84 -15.33 -11.71
C SER A 225 4.88 -14.83 -12.73
N CYS A 226 4.67 -13.66 -13.32
CA CYS A 226 5.65 -13.05 -14.21
C CYS A 226 6.85 -12.56 -13.39
N SER A 227 7.95 -13.30 -13.38
CA SER A 227 9.19 -12.93 -12.70
C SER A 227 10.10 -12.10 -13.61
N SER A 228 9.56 -11.13 -14.35
CA SER A 228 10.29 -10.32 -15.33
C SER A 228 11.20 -9.27 -14.67
N LEU A 229 12.06 -9.72 -13.75
CA LEU A 229 13.37 -9.12 -13.47
C LEU A 229 14.41 -9.68 -14.46
N ARG A 230 14.05 -9.81 -15.75
CA ARG A 230 15.04 -10.18 -16.77
C ARG A 230 15.97 -8.99 -16.96
N SER A 231 17.16 -9.15 -16.39
CA SER A 231 18.30 -8.28 -16.53
C SER A 231 18.63 -8.09 -18.02
N GLY A 232 18.40 -6.90 -18.57
CA GLY A 232 19.20 -6.39 -19.69
C GLY A 232 18.61 -6.32 -21.08
N GLU A 233 17.33 -6.64 -21.33
CA GLU A 233 16.73 -6.41 -22.66
C GLU A 233 15.83 -5.17 -22.63
N GLY A 234 16.30 -4.12 -23.31
CA GLY A 234 15.62 -2.83 -23.38
C GLY A 234 14.22 -2.94 -24.03
N PRO A 235 13.24 -2.18 -23.52
CA PRO A 235 11.86 -2.27 -23.99
C PRO A 235 11.70 -1.56 -25.33
N THR A 236 11.70 -2.31 -26.43
CA THR A 236 11.28 -1.80 -27.74
C THR A 236 9.90 -2.35 -28.08
N GLY A 237 8.84 -1.62 -27.71
CA GLY A 237 7.49 -1.98 -28.14
C GLY A 237 6.40 -1.26 -27.37
N SER A 238 5.81 -0.25 -27.99
CA SER A 238 4.71 0.58 -27.51
C SER A 238 3.48 -0.22 -27.08
N GLY A 239 3.36 -0.45 -25.77
CA GLY A 239 2.10 -0.77 -25.10
C GLY A 239 2.06 0.04 -23.82
N SER A 240 1.12 0.98 -23.73
CA SER A 240 0.91 1.80 -22.52
C SER A 240 0.56 0.89 -21.34
N GLY A 241 1.53 0.68 -20.44
CA GLY A 241 1.40 -0.22 -19.29
C GLY A 241 2.66 -0.17 -18.42
N SER A 242 2.64 0.76 -17.46
CA SER A 242 3.58 0.97 -16.34
C SER A 242 4.57 -0.17 -16.03
N GLY A 243 5.86 0.14 -16.14
CA GLY A 243 6.98 -0.81 -16.12
C GLY A 243 7.44 -1.30 -14.75
N SER A 244 6.63 -2.12 -14.08
CA SER A 244 7.13 -2.97 -12.99
C SER A 244 6.64 -4.40 -13.20
N GLY A 245 7.35 -5.14 -14.06
CA GLY A 245 6.96 -6.45 -14.59
C GLY A 245 7.04 -7.62 -13.61
N SER A 246 6.95 -7.40 -12.31
CA SER A 246 6.84 -8.47 -11.31
C SER A 246 5.61 -8.26 -10.43
N GLY A 247 4.70 -9.22 -10.38
CA GLY A 247 3.51 -9.05 -9.53
C GLY A 247 3.83 -9.09 -8.03
N ILE A 248 2.85 -8.66 -7.24
CA ILE A 248 3.04 -8.24 -5.85
C ILE A 248 2.87 -9.46 -4.93
N ARG A 249 3.96 -10.09 -4.47
CA ARG A 249 3.88 -11.31 -3.61
C ARG A 249 4.02 -11.10 -2.13
N THR A 250 4.84 -10.15 -1.73
CA THR A 250 5.29 -10.02 -0.35
C THR A 250 5.24 -8.55 0.04
N GLY A 251 5.46 -8.27 1.32
CA GLY A 251 5.58 -6.88 1.78
C GLY A 251 6.70 -6.11 1.12
N ARG A 252 7.75 -6.79 0.68
CA ARG A 252 8.83 -6.18 -0.10
C ARG A 252 8.31 -5.67 -1.44
N HIS A 253 7.55 -6.48 -2.17
CA HIS A 253 6.96 -6.04 -3.44
C HIS A 253 5.99 -4.87 -3.25
N LYS A 254 5.20 -4.86 -2.16
CA LYS A 254 4.37 -3.70 -1.80
C LYS A 254 5.22 -2.44 -1.62
N LEU A 255 6.36 -2.55 -0.93
CA LEU A 255 7.28 -1.42 -0.72
C LEU A 255 7.92 -0.94 -2.03
N GLU A 256 8.27 -1.84 -2.94
CA GLU A 256 8.79 -1.49 -4.28
C GLU A 256 7.75 -0.72 -5.09
N VAL A 257 6.49 -1.15 -5.09
CA VAL A 257 5.38 -0.40 -5.72
C VAL A 257 5.17 0.94 -5.04
N MET A 258 5.15 0.99 -3.70
CA MET A 258 5.00 2.23 -2.94
C MET A 258 6.08 3.25 -3.30
N ARG A 259 7.33 2.78 -3.43
CA ARG A 259 8.44 3.61 -3.89
C ARG A 259 8.24 4.09 -5.31
N HIS A 260 7.88 3.22 -6.23
CA HIS A 260 7.65 3.62 -7.60
C HIS A 260 6.58 4.70 -7.72
N LEU A 261 5.47 4.57 -7.01
CA LEU A 261 4.41 5.57 -6.98
C LEU A 261 4.89 6.90 -6.41
N ALA A 262 5.61 6.87 -5.29
CA ALA A 262 6.17 8.07 -4.67
C ALA A 262 7.24 8.77 -5.52
N HIS A 263 7.89 8.08 -6.46
CA HIS A 263 8.83 8.69 -7.42
C HIS A 263 8.18 9.09 -8.75
N SER A 264 7.06 8.46 -9.13
CA SER A 264 6.37 8.80 -10.39
C SER A 264 5.72 10.17 -10.36
N ALA A 265 5.47 10.69 -9.15
CA ALA A 265 5.09 12.09 -8.94
C ALA A 265 6.20 13.07 -9.34
N ASP A 266 7.48 12.67 -9.20
CA ASP A 266 8.65 13.53 -9.46
C ASP A 266 8.98 13.66 -10.98
N SER A 267 7.98 13.92 -11.82
CA SER A 267 8.19 14.27 -13.23
C SER A 267 9.30 15.33 -13.36
N GLU A 268 10.26 15.12 -14.27
CA GLU A 268 11.47 15.97 -14.41
C GLU A 268 11.16 17.47 -14.60
N ALA A 269 9.95 17.82 -15.08
CA ALA A 269 9.51 19.20 -15.27
C ALA A 269 9.11 19.90 -13.95
N ASP A 270 8.70 19.16 -12.93
CA ASP A 270 8.13 19.68 -11.67
C ASP A 270 9.05 19.44 -10.45
N ALA A 271 10.06 18.58 -10.60
CA ALA A 271 10.98 18.15 -9.55
C ALA A 271 11.68 19.31 -8.78
N GLN A 272 11.91 20.46 -9.42
CA GLN A 272 12.54 21.61 -8.77
C GLN A 272 11.60 22.33 -7.79
N ALA A 273 10.32 22.49 -8.14
CA ALA A 273 9.33 23.12 -7.27
C ALA A 273 8.91 22.17 -6.12
N GLU A 274 8.75 20.89 -6.42
CA GLU A 274 8.40 19.87 -5.43
C GLU A 274 9.50 19.61 -4.40
N ALA A 275 10.78 19.71 -4.80
CA ALA A 275 11.92 19.57 -3.88
C ALA A 275 11.88 20.61 -2.76
N GLU A 276 11.28 21.78 -3.00
CA GLU A 276 11.08 22.81 -1.98
C GLU A 276 9.87 22.51 -1.11
N ALA A 277 8.75 22.12 -1.72
CA ALA A 277 7.48 21.93 -1.01
C ALA A 277 7.43 20.66 -0.14
N GLY A 278 8.13 19.58 -0.50
CA GLY A 278 8.15 18.35 0.29
C GLY A 278 6.90 17.49 0.09
N THR A 279 7.10 16.17 0.19
CA THR A 279 6.04 15.17 -0.05
C THR A 279 5.72 14.48 1.26
N ILE A 280 4.42 14.30 1.54
CA ILE A 280 3.95 13.49 2.67
C ILE A 280 3.37 12.20 2.12
N THR A 281 3.96 11.08 2.51
CA THR A 281 3.43 9.75 2.22
C THR A 281 2.72 9.22 3.46
N VAL A 282 1.48 8.76 3.28
CA VAL A 282 0.74 8.05 4.32
C VAL A 282 0.42 6.65 3.82
N TYR A 283 0.99 5.63 4.47
CA TYR A 283 0.66 4.24 4.19
C TYR A 283 -0.30 3.70 5.24
N VAL A 284 -1.37 3.02 4.81
CA VAL A 284 -2.34 2.39 5.68
C VAL A 284 -2.40 0.89 5.38
N GLY A 285 -2.19 0.05 6.39
CA GLY A 285 -2.24 -1.41 6.27
C GLY A 285 -2.55 -2.06 7.61
N ASP A 286 -2.79 -3.37 7.63
CA ASP A 286 -3.35 -4.08 8.80
C ASP A 286 -2.58 -5.38 9.15
N SER A 287 -1.61 -5.77 8.32
CA SER A 287 -0.96 -7.08 8.40
C SER A 287 0.57 -6.98 8.47
N SER A 288 1.24 -8.11 8.75
CA SER A 288 2.71 -8.16 8.67
C SER A 288 3.25 -7.99 7.25
N THR A 289 2.43 -8.24 6.21
CA THR A 289 2.84 -7.95 4.83
C THR A 289 2.96 -6.45 4.58
N ASP A 290 2.28 -5.62 5.37
CA ASP A 290 2.35 -4.17 5.28
C ASP A 290 3.53 -3.58 6.04
N LEU A 291 4.19 -4.38 6.88
CA LEU A 291 5.24 -3.89 7.76
C LEU A 291 6.33 -3.09 7.02
N PRO A 292 6.84 -3.53 5.86
CA PRO A 292 7.83 -2.75 5.13
C PRO A 292 7.30 -1.37 4.70
N CYS A 293 6.05 -1.28 4.26
CA CYS A 293 5.43 -0.02 3.85
C CYS A 293 5.07 0.87 5.04
N LEU A 294 4.68 0.28 6.17
CA LEU A 294 4.42 1.01 7.42
C LEU A 294 5.70 1.64 7.97
N LEU A 295 6.84 0.95 7.85
CA LEU A 295 8.08 1.35 8.50
C LEU A 295 9.06 2.13 7.65
N PHE A 296 9.05 1.94 6.33
CA PHE A 296 10.10 2.50 5.48
C PHE A 296 9.56 3.61 4.60
N PRO A 297 10.14 4.81 4.68
CA PRO A 297 9.80 5.85 3.73
C PRO A 297 10.18 5.39 2.31
N PRO A 298 9.57 5.99 1.28
CA PRO A 298 10.10 5.91 -0.07
C PRO A 298 11.57 6.32 -0.05
N SER A 299 12.49 5.41 -0.42
CA SER A 299 13.92 5.66 -0.26
C SER A 299 14.35 6.86 -1.10
N SER A 300 15.14 7.77 -0.53
CA SER A 300 16.02 8.60 -1.33
C SER A 300 17.13 7.68 -1.86
N SER A 301 17.21 7.50 -3.18
CA SER A 301 18.37 6.84 -3.77
C SER A 301 19.65 7.50 -3.26
N SER A 302 20.66 6.70 -2.96
CA SER A 302 21.88 7.07 -2.25
C SER A 302 22.84 8.01 -3.04
N SER A 303 22.35 8.73 -4.04
CA SER A 303 23.17 9.60 -4.89
C SER A 303 23.05 11.06 -4.46
N SER A 304 23.78 11.44 -3.40
CA SER A 304 24.29 12.78 -3.07
C SER A 304 23.40 14.04 -3.21
N SER A 305 22.09 13.90 -3.45
CA SER A 305 21.21 15.02 -3.70
C SER A 305 20.69 15.57 -2.38
N THR A 306 21.08 16.79 -2.05
CA THR A 306 20.62 17.56 -0.89
C THR A 306 19.11 17.83 -0.86
N HIS A 307 18.38 17.43 -1.91
CA HIS A 307 16.96 17.73 -2.08
C HIS A 307 16.00 16.76 -1.35
N HIS A 308 16.47 15.65 -0.77
CA HIS A 308 15.57 14.66 -0.15
C HIS A 308 15.16 14.94 1.31
N ALA A 309 15.63 16.03 1.91
CA ALA A 309 15.43 16.31 3.34
C ALA A 309 13.98 16.62 3.76
N ASN A 310 13.04 16.74 2.81
CA ASN A 310 11.67 17.19 3.08
C ASN A 310 10.59 16.11 2.93
N ARG A 311 10.94 14.83 2.71
CA ARG A 311 9.94 13.75 2.66
C ARG A 311 9.52 13.30 4.06
N ARG A 312 8.21 13.22 4.31
CA ARG A 312 7.64 12.68 5.55
C ARG A 312 6.87 11.41 5.26
N HIS A 313 6.92 10.47 6.20
CA HIS A 313 6.22 9.19 6.09
C HIS A 313 5.44 8.89 7.37
N ILE A 314 4.17 8.54 7.22
CA ILE A 314 3.28 8.12 8.30
C ILE A 314 2.76 6.73 7.96
N GLY A 315 3.16 5.72 8.74
CA GLY A 315 2.56 4.40 8.68
C GLY A 315 1.37 4.32 9.63
N ILE A 316 0.21 3.85 9.17
CA ILE A 316 -0.98 3.65 9.98
C ILE A 316 -1.33 2.16 9.98
N LEU A 317 -1.16 1.52 11.14
CA LEU A 317 -1.61 0.16 11.40
C LEU A 317 -3.11 0.18 11.75
N MET A 318 -3.92 -0.43 10.89
CA MET A 318 -5.37 -0.50 11.02
C MET A 318 -5.84 -1.71 11.81
N GLY A 319 -6.90 -1.51 12.58
CA GLY A 319 -7.52 -2.51 13.43
C GLY A 319 -6.84 -2.63 14.80
N ASP A 320 -7.45 -3.45 15.66
CA ASP A 320 -6.95 -3.82 16.98
C ASP A 320 -6.61 -5.31 16.97
N LYS A 321 -5.62 -5.70 16.17
CA LYS A 321 -5.17 -7.10 16.04
C LYS A 321 -4.10 -7.36 17.09
N PRO A 322 -4.40 -8.05 18.22
CA PRO A 322 -3.47 -8.16 19.33
C PRO A 322 -2.13 -8.80 18.94
N ALA A 323 -2.15 -9.78 18.02
CA ALA A 323 -0.95 -10.41 17.50
C ALA A 323 -0.02 -9.43 16.77
N MET A 324 -0.58 -8.50 15.99
CA MET A 324 0.21 -7.50 15.27
C MET A 324 0.74 -6.42 16.22
N LEU A 325 -0.06 -6.00 17.22
CA LEU A 325 0.38 -5.06 18.25
C LEU A 325 1.52 -5.65 19.09
N ALA A 326 1.37 -6.89 19.57
CA ALA A 326 2.42 -7.60 20.29
C ALA A 326 3.69 -7.78 19.45
N LYS A 327 3.53 -8.05 18.15
CA LYS A 327 4.65 -8.10 17.21
C LYS A 327 5.37 -6.75 17.12
N MET A 328 4.65 -5.64 16.95
CA MET A 328 5.29 -4.31 16.90
C MET A 328 6.10 -4.01 18.17
N ASP A 329 5.54 -4.34 19.33
CA ASP A 329 6.20 -4.14 20.61
C ASP A 329 7.47 -5.02 20.72
N ALA A 330 7.42 -6.27 20.26
CA ALA A 330 8.58 -7.18 20.23
C ALA A 330 9.69 -6.73 19.26
N LEU A 331 9.33 -6.03 18.17
CA LEU A 331 10.30 -5.47 17.22
C LEU A 331 10.93 -4.16 17.73
N GLY A 332 10.43 -3.62 18.84
CA GLY A 332 10.84 -2.31 19.37
C GLY A 332 10.29 -1.13 18.55
N VAL A 333 9.23 -1.36 17.76
CA VAL A 333 8.58 -0.31 16.98
C VAL A 333 7.71 0.53 17.91
N ARG A 334 8.10 1.79 18.13
CA ARG A 334 7.29 2.72 18.90
C ARG A 334 5.99 3.04 18.15
N ARG A 335 4.87 2.75 18.78
CA ARG A 335 3.52 3.09 18.28
C ARG A 335 3.04 4.40 18.90
N LEU A 336 2.34 5.20 18.11
CA LEU A 336 1.69 6.43 18.53
C LEU A 336 0.17 6.27 18.44
N SER A 337 -0.54 6.92 19.35
CA SER A 337 -1.98 7.11 19.17
C SER A 337 -2.25 8.19 18.11
N VAL A 338 -3.49 8.25 17.60
CA VAL A 338 -3.93 9.33 16.71
C VAL A 338 -3.74 10.69 17.38
N ASP A 339 -4.05 10.82 18.68
CA ASP A 339 -3.93 12.07 19.40
C ASP A 339 -2.47 12.49 19.60
N ASP A 340 -1.56 11.54 19.89
CA ASP A 340 -0.11 11.83 19.98
C ASP A 340 0.43 12.40 18.66
N VAL A 341 -0.02 11.85 17.54
CA VAL A 341 0.37 12.30 16.19
C VAL A 341 -0.16 13.70 15.92
N LEU A 342 -1.42 13.96 16.25
CA LEU A 342 -2.04 15.28 16.06
C LEU A 342 -1.39 16.33 16.95
N GLU A 343 -1.13 16.04 18.22
CA GLU A 343 -0.44 16.96 19.13
C GLU A 343 0.98 17.24 18.62
N ARG A 344 1.70 16.21 18.18
CA ARG A 344 3.04 16.36 17.62
C ARG A 344 3.01 17.14 16.31
N TRP A 345 2.03 16.90 15.45
CA TRP A 345 1.83 17.64 14.21
C TRP A 345 1.52 19.11 14.48
N GLU A 346 0.68 19.43 15.46
CA GLU A 346 0.39 20.81 15.85
C GLU A 346 1.63 21.52 16.41
N ARG A 347 2.41 20.85 17.28
CA ARG A 347 3.65 21.41 17.83
C ARG A 347 4.70 21.69 16.76
N THR A 348 4.84 20.79 15.78
CA THR A 348 5.86 20.90 14.73
C THR A 348 5.41 21.74 13.53
N GLY A 349 4.13 21.69 13.18
CA GLY A 349 3.52 22.40 12.05
C GLY A 349 3.34 23.90 12.31
N ARG A 350 3.06 24.32 13.56
CA ARG A 350 2.99 25.75 13.93
C ARG A 350 4.33 26.47 13.88
N LEU A 351 5.45 25.75 13.84
CA LEU A 351 6.78 26.37 13.86
C LEU A 351 7.22 26.96 12.52
N GLY A 352 6.39 26.90 11.47
CA GLY A 352 6.25 27.90 10.39
C GLY A 352 7.49 28.47 9.66
N GLY A 353 8.70 28.02 9.94
CA GLY A 353 9.90 28.69 9.46
C GLY A 353 11.17 28.05 10.00
N GLY A 354 11.82 27.24 9.16
CA GLY A 354 13.24 26.89 9.28
C GLY A 354 13.67 26.01 10.46
N GLY A 355 12.91 25.97 11.56
CA GLY A 355 13.10 25.07 12.68
C GLY A 355 12.59 23.68 12.35
N ARG A 356 13.23 23.03 11.38
CA ARG A 356 13.04 21.62 11.03
C ARG A 356 13.37 20.79 12.27
N GLY A 357 12.36 20.60 13.12
CA GLY A 357 12.42 19.75 14.29
C GLY A 357 12.74 18.34 13.83
N ARG A 358 14.03 18.06 13.82
CA ARG A 358 14.71 16.83 13.44
C ARG A 358 14.42 15.73 14.46
N GLU A 359 13.19 15.64 14.94
CA GLU A 359 12.77 14.44 15.66
C GLU A 359 12.60 13.35 14.59
N ASP A 360 13.76 12.79 14.21
CA ASP A 360 14.03 11.75 13.22
C ASP A 360 13.37 10.42 13.61
N GLY A 361 12.04 10.44 13.74
CA GLY A 361 11.25 9.30 14.12
C GLY A 361 10.28 8.96 13.02
N LEU A 362 10.29 7.71 12.59
CA LEU A 362 9.17 7.09 11.90
C LEU A 362 7.90 7.19 12.76
N TRP A 363 6.77 7.52 12.14
CA TRP A 363 5.49 7.58 12.84
C TRP A 363 4.68 6.35 12.46
N VAL A 364 4.60 5.39 13.38
CA VAL A 364 3.67 4.27 13.26
C VAL A 364 2.48 4.55 14.17
N VAL A 365 1.32 4.77 13.57
CA VAL A 365 0.08 5.12 14.25
C VAL A 365 -0.79 3.89 14.31
N THR A 366 -1.42 3.63 15.45
CA THR A 366 -2.47 2.60 15.52
C THR A 366 -3.85 3.24 15.47
N ALA A 367 -4.73 2.71 14.62
CA ALA A 367 -6.10 3.15 14.52
C ALA A 367 -7.07 1.97 14.38
N ARG A 368 -8.16 1.98 15.15
CA ARG A 368 -9.15 0.90 15.13
C ARG A 368 -9.98 0.89 13.83
N ASP A 369 -10.34 2.06 13.35
CA ASP A 369 -11.19 2.31 12.20
C ASP A 369 -10.75 3.58 11.46
N TRP A 370 -11.48 3.95 10.41
CA TRP A 370 -11.12 5.09 9.55
C TRP A 370 -11.39 6.47 10.17
N ALA A 371 -12.03 6.57 11.35
CA ALA A 371 -12.23 7.87 12.00
C ALA A 371 -10.90 8.48 12.47
N GLY A 372 -9.98 7.67 12.99
CA GLY A 372 -8.64 8.09 13.38
C GLY A 372 -7.79 8.63 12.22
N PRO A 373 -7.57 7.83 11.16
CA PRO A 373 -6.83 8.25 9.98
C PRO A 373 -7.43 9.49 9.30
N LEU A 374 -8.76 9.60 9.25
CA LEU A 374 -9.42 10.79 8.70
C LEU A 374 -9.03 12.07 9.46
N ARG A 375 -8.99 12.03 10.80
CA ARG A 375 -8.53 13.18 11.60
C ARG A 375 -7.08 13.57 11.26
N ILE A 376 -6.22 12.59 11.01
CA ILE A 376 -4.84 12.83 10.57
C ILE A 376 -4.85 13.51 9.20
N PHE A 377 -5.59 12.97 8.23
CA PHE A 377 -5.69 13.55 6.88
C PHE A 377 -6.17 15.00 6.91
N GLU A 378 -7.21 15.29 7.71
CA GLU A 378 -7.71 16.66 7.90
C GLU A 378 -6.66 17.59 8.51
N ALA A 379 -5.86 17.10 9.46
CA ALA A 379 -4.82 17.91 10.11
C ALA A 379 -3.62 18.18 9.20
N LEU A 380 -3.28 17.24 8.31
CA LEU A 380 -2.23 17.44 7.31
C LEU A 380 -2.58 18.61 6.40
N VAL A 381 -3.80 18.64 5.85
CA VAL A 381 -4.22 19.69 4.89
C VAL A 381 -4.49 21.05 5.56
N ARG A 382 -5.00 21.09 6.80
CA ARG A 382 -5.27 22.38 7.49
C ARG A 382 -4.03 23.27 7.67
N VAL A 383 -2.86 22.65 7.78
CA VAL A 383 -1.60 23.41 7.90
C VAL A 383 -1.30 24.16 6.61
N ASP A 384 -1.64 23.56 5.47
CA ASP A 384 -1.35 24.12 4.14
C ASP A 384 -2.21 25.35 3.87
N ASP A 385 -3.50 25.29 4.22
CA ASP A 385 -4.43 26.43 4.15
C ASP A 385 -3.93 27.64 4.97
N ALA A 386 -3.41 27.39 6.17
CA ALA A 386 -2.93 28.44 7.07
C ALA A 386 -1.62 29.09 6.60
N VAL A 387 -0.68 28.29 6.08
CA VAL A 387 0.58 28.78 5.50
C VAL A 387 0.32 29.60 4.25
N GLY A 388 -0.56 29.11 3.36
CA GLY A 388 -0.96 29.83 2.15
C GLY A 388 -1.62 31.18 2.44
N ALA A 389 -2.53 31.24 3.43
CA ALA A 389 -3.18 32.49 3.84
C ALA A 389 -2.17 33.50 4.44
N GLY A 390 -1.24 33.04 5.28
CA GLY A 390 -0.21 33.89 5.90
C GLY A 390 0.76 34.48 4.86
N SER A 391 1.21 33.67 3.91
CA SER A 391 2.10 34.14 2.83
C SER A 391 1.40 35.12 1.89
N ARG A 392 0.09 34.96 1.63
CA ARG A 392 -0.69 35.92 0.83
C ARG A 392 -0.89 37.25 1.57
N ALA A 393 -1.18 37.20 2.87
CA ALA A 393 -1.37 38.41 3.68
C ALA A 393 -0.10 39.26 3.80
N ALA A 394 1.06 38.62 3.96
CA ALA A 394 2.37 39.30 4.03
C ALA A 394 2.82 39.94 2.70
N TYR A 395 2.14 39.66 1.59
CA TYR A 395 2.45 40.21 0.27
C TYR A 395 1.53 41.39 -0.13
N VAL A 396 0.35 41.51 0.50
CA VAL A 396 -0.62 42.58 0.24
C VAL A 396 -0.42 43.80 1.15
N ALA A 397 0.32 43.63 2.25
CA ALA A 397 0.81 44.70 3.12
C ALA A 397 2.21 45.14 2.67
#